data_AF-A0A966K7H6-F1
#
_entry.id   AF-A0A966K7H6-F1
#
_cell.length_a   1.000
_cell.length_b   1.000
_cell.length_c   1.000
_cell.angle_alpha   90.00
_cell.angle_beta   90.00
_cell.angle_gamma   90.00
#
_symmetry.space_group_name_H-M   'P 1'
#
loop_
_entity.id
_entity.type
_entity.pdbx_description
1 polymer ?
#
loop_
_entity_poly.entity_id
_entity_poly.type
_entity_poly.pdbx_seq_one_letter_code
_entity_poly.pdbx_strand_id
1 'polypeptide(L)'
;MLSGFLRLIPILMLAGIAGLIGESFLGDELGWLIALLIVVISLFIAYVNQSRLDVFVRGAGISHLFGFGSSWSEIFFRLQRIITGLRKDIEHVERQYRRFIEAFQASPNGIVMLDDQDQIEWCNAIAEQFLSIQFKRDVLQRIHYIVRRPEFVQYITGRKYDEPVVLEKMGSNSSRILLLQAFPFSENRRLVLIQDITDLSKAEAMRRDFVANVSHEMRTPLTVMMGFLETVQTLDLPAEQKAQYLEMMMDQGKRMKNLVEDLLTLANLEANSQPAPLNSISMSYLMSLIKNDAYALSQGKHALNMNLNTSCNL
;
A
#
# COMPACT_ATOMS: atom_id res chain seq x y z
N MET A 1 -7.27 52.70 18.92
CA MET A 1 -6.94 53.96 19.61
C MET A 1 -8.10 54.55 20.42
N LEU A 2 -9.37 54.39 20.02
CA LEU A 2 -10.54 54.88 20.78
C LEU A 2 -10.72 54.24 22.19
N SER A 3 -10.33 52.97 22.37
CA SER A 3 -10.51 52.23 23.64
C SER A 3 -9.55 52.66 24.77
N GLY A 4 -8.41 53.26 24.43
CA GLY A 4 -7.46 53.81 25.40
C GLY A 4 -7.98 55.12 26.01
N PHE A 5 -8.56 55.99 25.18
CA PHE A 5 -9.17 57.24 25.62
C PHE A 5 -10.38 57.01 26.55
N LEU A 6 -11.23 56.03 26.25
CA LEU A 6 -12.37 55.72 27.11
C LEU A 6 -11.99 55.24 28.52
N ARG A 7 -10.80 54.64 28.69
CA ARG A 7 -10.30 54.18 29.99
C ARG A 7 -9.63 55.28 30.82
N LEU A 8 -9.18 56.35 30.18
CA LEU A 8 -8.64 57.53 30.87
C LEU A 8 -9.75 58.36 31.52
N ILE A 9 -10.96 58.38 30.94
CA ILE A 9 -12.11 59.13 31.46
C ILE A 9 -12.45 58.78 32.92
N PRO A 10 -12.64 57.49 33.31
CA PRO A 10 -12.94 57.16 34.70
C PRO A 10 -11.77 57.45 35.66
N ILE A 11 -10.52 57.35 35.19
CA ILE A 11 -9.32 57.66 36.00
C ILE A 11 -9.22 59.17 36.24
N LEU A 12 -9.46 59.98 35.20
CA LEU A 12 -9.50 61.44 35.27
C LEU A 12 -10.69 61.92 36.11
N MET A 13 -11.85 61.27 36.03
CA MET A 13 -13.00 61.54 36.90
C MET A 13 -12.68 61.21 38.36
N LEU A 14 -12.07 60.06 38.66
CA LEU A 14 -11.65 59.69 40.02
C LEU A 14 -10.59 60.63 40.58
N ALA A 15 -9.63 61.05 39.75
CA ALA A 15 -8.62 62.02 40.12
C ALA A 15 -9.23 63.41 40.37
N GLY A 16 -10.18 63.85 39.53
CA GLY A 16 -10.90 65.11 39.73
C GLY A 16 -11.76 65.11 40.99
N ILE A 17 -12.48 64.01 41.26
CA ILE A 17 -13.27 63.86 42.50
C ILE A 17 -12.35 63.84 43.73
N ALA A 18 -11.23 63.12 43.68
CA ALA A 18 -10.25 63.10 44.76
C ALA A 18 -9.60 64.49 44.98
N GLY A 19 -9.35 65.24 43.90
CA GLY A 19 -8.86 66.62 43.95
C GLY A 19 -9.83 67.56 44.65
N LEU A 20 -11.11 67.55 44.24
CA LEU A 20 -12.17 68.37 44.83
C LEU A 20 -12.42 68.04 46.31
N ILE A 21 -12.34 66.76 46.69
CA ILE A 21 -12.47 66.32 48.09
C ILE A 21 -11.24 66.80 48.89
N GLY A 22 -10.04 66.70 48.31
CA GLY A 22 -8.80 67.18 48.94
C GLY A 22 -8.79 68.70 49.16
N GLU A 23 -9.30 69.46 48.20
CA GLU A 23 -9.47 70.92 48.29
C GLU A 23 -10.34 71.32 49.49
N SER A 24 -11.43 70.58 49.73
CA SER A 24 -12.35 70.85 50.86
C SER A 24 -11.81 70.52 52.25
N PHE A 25 -10.82 69.62 52.38
CA PHE A 25 -10.38 69.08 53.68
C PHE A 25 -8.93 69.42 54.05
N LEU A 26 -8.02 69.53 53.07
CA LEU A 26 -6.57 69.71 53.31
C LEU A 26 -5.99 70.96 52.63
N GLY A 27 -6.79 71.71 51.87
CA GLY A 27 -6.36 72.92 51.14
C GLY A 27 -5.96 72.64 49.69
N ASP A 28 -6.07 73.68 48.86
CA ASP A 28 -6.00 73.61 47.40
C ASP A 28 -4.72 72.93 46.89
N GLU A 29 -3.56 73.24 47.48
CA GLU A 29 -2.28 72.67 47.04
C GLU A 29 -2.17 71.15 47.26
N LEU A 30 -2.74 70.64 48.36
CA LEU A 30 -2.66 69.21 48.69
C LEU A 30 -3.67 68.38 47.89
N GLY A 31 -4.82 68.94 47.52
CA GLY A 31 -5.81 68.28 46.66
C GLY A 31 -5.28 67.97 45.26
N TRP A 32 -4.63 68.95 44.62
CA TRP A 32 -4.02 68.77 43.29
C TRP A 32 -2.87 67.74 43.30
N LEU A 33 -2.08 67.69 44.37
CA LEU A 33 -1.02 66.70 44.53
C LEU A 33 -1.56 65.27 44.61
N ILE A 34 -2.66 65.05 45.35
CA ILE A 34 -3.29 63.72 45.46
C ILE A 34 -3.89 63.29 44.11
N ALA A 35 -4.57 64.19 43.40
CA ALA A 35 -5.12 63.91 42.07
C ALA A 35 -4.02 63.52 41.07
N LEU A 36 -2.91 64.27 41.06
CA LEU A 36 -1.76 63.99 40.20
C LEU A 36 -1.13 62.63 40.53
N LEU A 37 -1.00 62.29 41.81
CA LEU A 37 -0.45 61.02 42.27
C LEU A 37 -1.29 59.81 41.82
N ILE A 38 -2.63 59.92 41.86
CA ILE A 38 -3.53 58.87 41.36
C ILE A 38 -3.35 58.63 39.86
N VAL A 39 -3.25 59.70 39.07
CA VAL A 39 -3.04 59.60 37.62
C VAL A 39 -1.67 58.98 37.32
N VAL A 40 -0.62 59.43 38.01
CA VAL A 40 0.75 58.91 37.83
C VAL A 40 0.82 57.43 38.18
N ILE A 41 0.23 56.99 39.30
CA ILE A 41 0.19 55.57 39.68
C ILE A 41 -0.57 54.75 38.64
N SER A 42 -1.70 55.25 38.14
CA SER A 42 -2.50 54.55 37.14
C SER A 42 -1.77 54.40 35.81
N LEU A 43 -1.09 55.46 35.35
CA LEU A 43 -0.25 55.43 34.15
C LEU A 43 0.96 54.50 34.33
N PHE A 44 1.55 54.47 35.51
CA PHE A 44 2.66 53.57 35.82
C PHE A 44 2.22 52.10 35.75
N ILE A 45 1.07 51.75 36.33
CA ILE A 45 0.49 50.40 36.23
C ILE A 45 0.21 50.03 34.77
N ALA A 46 -0.34 50.96 33.97
CA ALA A 46 -0.60 50.74 32.56
C ALA A 46 0.70 50.49 31.76
N TYR A 47 1.75 51.28 32.03
CA TYR A 47 3.06 51.14 31.39
C TYR A 47 3.73 49.80 31.72
N VAL A 48 3.68 49.38 32.99
CA VAL A 48 4.20 48.08 33.43
C VAL A 48 3.45 46.93 32.75
N ASN A 49 2.11 47.00 32.68
CA ASN A 49 1.31 45.98 32.02
C ASN A 49 1.59 45.88 30.51
N GLN A 50 1.80 47.01 29.84
CA GLN A 50 2.14 47.04 28.41
C GLN A 50 3.52 46.44 28.14
N SER A 51 4.51 46.75 28.97
CA SER A 51 5.87 46.18 28.85
C SER A 51 5.87 44.66 29.07
N ARG A 52 5.07 44.19 30.02
CA ARG A 52 4.90 42.74 30.28
C ARG A 52 4.20 42.02 29.13
N LEU A 53 3.24 42.67 28.46
CA LEU A 53 2.58 42.11 27.28
C LEU A 53 3.57 41.91 26.13
N ASP A 54 4.46 42.88 25.89
CA ASP A 54 5.49 42.78 24.85
C ASP A 54 6.45 41.61 25.13
N VAL A 55 6.84 41.40 26.40
CA VAL A 55 7.65 40.25 26.82
C VAL A 55 6.92 38.91 26.65
N PHE A 56 5.61 38.86 26.94
CA PHE A 56 4.79 37.66 26.72
C PHE A 56 4.65 37.32 25.22
N VAL A 57 4.40 38.32 24.38
CA VAL A 57 4.29 38.13 22.91
C VAL A 57 5.62 37.72 22.30
N ARG A 58 6.75 38.16 22.85
CA ARG A 58 8.10 37.86 22.35
C ARG A 58 8.70 36.54 22.83
N GLY A 59 8.00 35.77 23.68
CA GLY A 59 8.34 34.37 23.94
C GLY A 59 8.63 33.96 25.38
N ALA A 60 8.37 34.79 26.38
CA ALA A 60 8.46 34.34 27.77
C ALA A 60 7.17 33.61 28.17
N GLY A 61 7.29 32.30 28.38
CA GLY A 61 6.21 31.45 28.88
C GLY A 61 5.60 31.90 30.23
N ILE A 62 4.59 31.14 30.63
CA ILE A 62 3.56 31.35 31.68
C ILE A 62 4.05 31.81 33.07
N SER A 63 5.35 31.86 33.35
CA SER A 63 5.91 32.10 34.68
C SER A 63 5.73 33.53 35.24
N HIS A 64 5.34 34.52 34.42
CA HIS A 64 5.22 35.92 34.86
C HIS A 64 3.78 36.44 35.05
N LEU A 65 2.77 35.55 35.11
CA LEU A 65 1.36 35.96 35.25
C LEU A 65 0.97 36.46 36.65
N PHE A 66 1.84 36.33 37.67
CA PHE A 66 1.56 36.85 39.01
C PHE A 66 1.72 38.38 39.03
N GLY A 67 0.58 39.09 39.08
CA GLY A 67 0.53 40.53 39.31
C GLY A 67 -0.48 41.32 38.48
N PHE A 68 -1.18 40.70 37.53
CA PHE A 68 -2.28 41.37 36.84
C PHE A 68 -3.52 41.42 37.74
N GLY A 69 -4.18 42.57 37.83
CA GLY A 69 -5.50 42.69 38.46
C GLY A 69 -6.51 41.71 37.82
N SER A 70 -7.59 41.39 38.57
CA SER A 70 -8.55 40.32 38.24
C SER A 70 -9.11 40.35 36.82
N SER A 71 -9.23 41.52 36.19
CA SER A 71 -9.78 41.65 34.83
C SER A 71 -8.80 41.25 33.71
N TRP A 72 -7.49 41.38 33.93
CA TRP A 72 -6.49 41.04 32.91
C TRP A 72 -6.14 39.55 32.93
N SER A 73 -6.17 38.92 34.10
CA SER A 73 -5.95 37.47 34.21
C SER A 73 -6.95 36.68 33.37
N GLU A 74 -8.24 37.06 33.39
CA GLU A 74 -9.27 36.39 32.57
C GLU A 74 -9.00 36.48 31.07
N ILE A 75 -8.58 37.66 30.58
CA ILE A 75 -8.25 37.86 29.16
C ILE A 75 -7.06 37.00 28.75
N PHE A 76 -6.00 36.96 29.57
CA PHE A 76 -4.83 36.12 29.32
C PHE A 76 -5.17 34.63 29.35
N PHE A 77 -6.00 34.17 30.31
CA PHE A 77 -6.47 32.78 30.35
C PHE A 77 -7.28 32.40 29.11
N ARG A 78 -8.17 33.28 28.63
CA ARG A 78 -8.92 33.07 27.38
C ARG A 78 -7.99 32.98 26.17
N LEU A 79 -7.03 33.90 26.05
CA LEU A 79 -6.04 33.91 24.97
C LEU A 79 -5.18 32.64 24.97
N GLN A 80 -4.70 32.24 26.16
CA GLN A 80 -3.92 31.01 26.33
C GLN A 80 -4.72 29.77 25.96
N ARG A 81 -6.01 29.70 26.35
CA ARG A 81 -6.91 28.60 25.97
C ARG A 81 -7.05 28.50 24.45
N ILE A 82 -7.18 29.63 23.75
CA ILE A 82 -7.23 29.67 22.28
C ILE A 82 -5.91 29.17 21.68
N ILE A 83 -4.76 29.69 22.12
CA ILE A 83 -3.45 29.27 21.60
C ILE A 83 -3.20 27.77 21.83
N THR A 84 -3.53 27.28 23.03
CA THR A 84 -3.38 25.86 23.36
C THR A 84 -4.35 24.98 22.57
N GLY A 85 -5.57 25.49 22.30
CA GLY A 85 -6.56 24.83 21.44
C GLY A 85 -6.05 24.72 20.00
N LEU A 86 -5.64 25.83 19.38
CA LEU A 86 -5.11 25.86 18.02
C LEU A 86 -3.90 24.93 17.85
N ARG A 87 -2.99 24.91 18.84
CA ARG A 87 -1.85 24.00 18.82
C ARG A 87 -2.29 22.54 18.82
N LYS A 88 -3.26 22.17 19.66
CA LYS A 88 -3.81 20.81 19.71
C LYS A 88 -4.52 20.44 18.40
N ASP A 89 -5.21 21.37 17.77
CA ASP A 89 -5.89 21.15 16.49
C ASP A 89 -4.88 20.91 15.37
N ILE A 90 -3.83 21.71 15.29
CA ILE A 90 -2.71 21.50 14.34
C ILE A 90 -2.07 20.13 14.57
N GLU A 91 -1.71 19.81 15.82
CA GLU A 91 -1.14 18.51 16.17
C GLU A 91 -2.10 17.33 15.89
N HIS A 92 -3.42 17.56 15.92
CA HIS A 92 -4.41 16.55 15.55
C HIS A 92 -4.42 16.31 14.04
N VAL A 93 -4.49 17.38 13.24
CA VAL A 93 -4.46 17.33 11.78
C VAL A 93 -3.17 16.70 11.27
N GLU A 94 -2.01 17.10 11.81
CA GLU A 94 -0.72 16.51 11.44
C GLU A 94 -0.66 15.01 11.75
N ARG A 95 -1.20 14.58 12.89
CA ARG A 95 -1.27 13.16 13.24
C ARG A 95 -2.21 12.38 12.31
N GLN A 96 -3.34 12.96 11.93
CA GLN A 96 -4.26 12.34 10.97
C GLN A 96 -3.60 12.21 9.60
N TYR A 97 -2.97 13.28 9.11
CA TYR A 97 -2.22 13.27 7.85
C TYR A 97 -1.11 12.21 7.85
N ARG A 98 -0.31 12.14 8.92
CA ARG A 98 0.76 11.14 9.03
C ARG A 98 0.24 9.71 8.96
N ARG A 99 -0.83 9.39 9.70
CA ARG A 99 -1.45 8.05 9.64
C ARG A 99 -1.95 7.71 8.24
N PHE A 100 -2.46 8.69 7.50
CA PHE A 100 -2.93 8.48 6.13
C PHE A 100 -1.76 8.17 5.18
N ILE A 101 -0.64 8.89 5.28
CA ILE A 101 0.57 8.59 4.51
C ILE A 101 1.15 7.23 4.90
N GLU A 102 1.20 6.90 6.19
CA GLU A 102 1.64 5.58 6.67
C GLU A 102 0.78 4.44 6.11
N ALA A 103 -0.55 4.63 6.04
CA ALA A 103 -1.47 3.66 5.44
C ALA A 103 -1.17 3.41 3.95
N PHE A 104 -0.90 4.46 3.16
CA PHE A 104 -0.51 4.29 1.76
C PHE A 104 0.89 3.69 1.58
N GLN A 105 1.82 3.98 2.49
CA GLN A 105 3.15 3.36 2.50
C GLN A 105 3.10 1.87 2.85
N ALA A 106 2.15 1.47 3.70
CA ALA A 106 1.93 0.07 4.08
C ALA A 106 1.11 -0.73 3.06
N SER A 107 0.58 -0.09 2.02
CA SER A 107 -0.16 -0.79 0.95
C SER A 107 0.75 -1.79 0.23
N PRO A 108 0.28 -3.01 -0.06
CA PRO A 108 1.04 -3.97 -0.88
C PRO A 108 1.13 -3.54 -2.35
N ASN A 109 0.33 -2.55 -2.76
CA ASN A 109 0.31 -2.03 -4.11
C ASN A 109 1.19 -0.79 -4.21
N GLY A 110 1.81 -0.60 -5.37
CA GLY A 110 2.47 0.65 -5.73
C GLY A 110 1.43 1.74 -5.97
N ILE A 111 1.62 2.91 -5.37
CA ILE A 111 0.74 4.06 -5.54
C ILE A 111 1.57 5.24 -6.01
N VAL A 112 1.14 5.87 -7.10
CA VAL A 112 1.74 7.10 -7.64
C VAL A 112 0.62 8.13 -7.85
N MET A 113 0.78 9.30 -7.26
CA MET A 113 -0.09 10.45 -7.50
C MET A 113 0.54 11.37 -8.54
N LEU A 114 -0.23 11.69 -9.56
CA LEU A 114 0.15 12.55 -10.67
C LEU A 114 -0.67 13.83 -10.67
N ASP A 115 -0.05 14.93 -11.07
CA ASP A 115 -0.73 16.20 -11.32
C ASP A 115 -1.49 16.21 -12.66
N ASP A 116 -2.02 17.38 -13.04
CA ASP A 116 -2.70 17.62 -14.31
C ASP A 116 -1.79 17.43 -15.54
N GLN A 117 -0.49 17.64 -15.37
CA GLN A 117 0.56 17.56 -16.39
C GLN A 117 1.34 16.23 -16.42
N ASP A 118 0.85 15.18 -15.75
CA ASP A 118 1.51 13.87 -15.67
C ASP A 118 2.80 13.84 -14.81
N GLN A 119 3.03 14.84 -13.98
CA GLN A 119 4.19 14.92 -13.10
C GLN A 119 3.94 14.20 -11.78
N ILE A 120 4.99 13.58 -11.23
CA ILE A 120 4.93 12.86 -9.97
C ILE A 120 4.83 13.86 -8.81
N GLU A 121 3.68 13.87 -8.14
CA GLU A 121 3.47 14.63 -6.91
C GLU A 121 3.84 13.80 -5.68
N TRP A 122 3.53 12.50 -5.70
CA TRP A 122 3.81 11.58 -4.60
C TRP A 122 3.92 10.13 -5.08
N CYS A 123 4.74 9.31 -4.43
CA CYS A 123 4.67 7.85 -4.58
C CYS A 123 5.09 7.11 -3.31
N ASN A 124 4.58 5.89 -3.13
CA ASN A 124 4.99 5.03 -2.03
C ASN A 124 6.27 4.23 -2.34
N ALA A 125 6.89 3.65 -1.30
CA ALA A 125 8.12 2.86 -1.44
C ALA A 125 7.94 1.64 -2.36
N ILE A 126 6.74 1.05 -2.39
CA ILE A 126 6.43 -0.07 -3.29
C ILE A 126 6.45 0.38 -4.76
N ALA A 127 5.89 1.55 -5.08
CA ALA A 127 5.96 2.12 -6.42
C ALA A 127 7.39 2.43 -6.85
N GLU A 128 8.24 2.94 -5.94
CA GLU A 128 9.68 3.11 -6.19
C GLU A 128 10.33 1.78 -6.61
N GLN A 129 10.01 0.70 -5.91
CA GLN A 129 10.54 -0.64 -6.21
C GLN A 129 9.99 -1.22 -7.52
N PHE A 130 8.70 -1.00 -7.81
CA PHE A 130 8.00 -1.56 -8.98
C PHE A 130 8.41 -0.87 -10.28
N LEU A 131 8.45 0.46 -10.28
CA LEU A 131 8.78 1.27 -11.45
C LEU A 131 10.26 1.65 -11.53
N SER A 132 11.06 1.28 -10.52
CA SER A 132 12.48 1.66 -10.40
C SER A 132 12.70 3.18 -10.43
N ILE A 133 11.79 3.92 -9.77
CA ILE A 133 11.83 5.38 -9.63
C ILE A 133 12.38 5.78 -8.25
N GLN A 134 12.89 7.01 -8.12
CA GLN A 134 13.39 7.56 -6.87
C GLN A 134 12.63 8.85 -6.55
N PHE A 135 11.66 8.80 -5.63
CA PHE A 135 10.79 9.92 -5.30
C PHE A 135 11.58 11.21 -5.02
N LYS A 136 12.62 11.12 -4.18
CA LYS A 136 13.44 12.27 -3.80
C LYS A 136 14.10 13.02 -4.98
N ARG A 137 14.29 12.36 -6.12
CA ARG A 137 14.93 12.93 -7.32
C ARG A 137 13.95 13.20 -8.45
N ASP A 138 12.86 12.44 -8.49
CA ASP A 138 11.94 12.36 -9.62
C ASP A 138 10.63 13.12 -9.38
N VAL A 139 10.45 13.74 -8.21
CA VAL A 139 9.37 14.69 -7.92
C VAL A 139 9.29 15.76 -9.02
N LEU A 140 8.06 16.08 -9.44
CA LEU A 140 7.74 17.01 -10.53
C LEU A 140 8.27 16.61 -11.92
N GLN A 141 8.85 15.42 -12.07
CA GLN A 141 9.14 14.89 -13.40
C GLN A 141 7.92 14.19 -13.96
N ARG A 142 7.75 14.28 -15.29
CA ARG A 142 6.68 13.57 -16.00
C ARG A 142 6.93 12.07 -15.96
N ILE A 143 5.94 11.30 -15.52
CA ILE A 143 6.06 9.85 -15.30
C ILE A 143 6.47 9.10 -16.58
N HIS A 144 6.06 9.57 -17.76
CA HIS A 144 6.40 8.94 -19.05
C HIS A 144 7.87 9.13 -19.48
N TYR A 145 8.63 10.05 -18.88
CA TYR A 145 10.08 10.16 -19.12
C TYR A 145 10.89 9.10 -18.38
N ILE A 146 10.31 8.57 -17.30
CA ILE A 146 10.93 7.55 -16.46
C ILE A 146 10.46 6.17 -16.92
N VAL A 147 9.14 5.97 -17.00
CA VAL A 147 8.53 4.74 -17.50
C VAL A 147 8.27 4.88 -19.00
N ARG A 148 9.26 4.48 -19.80
CA ARG A 148 9.26 4.65 -21.27
C ARG A 148 8.57 3.51 -22.03
N ARG A 149 7.64 2.81 -21.39
CA ARG A 149 6.89 1.71 -22.01
C ARG A 149 5.81 2.27 -22.95
N PRO A 150 5.79 1.96 -24.25
CA PRO A 150 4.81 2.52 -25.19
C PRO A 150 3.37 2.35 -24.73
N GLU A 151 3.04 1.19 -24.15
CA GLU A 151 1.71 0.87 -23.63
C GLU A 151 1.32 1.83 -22.51
N PHE A 152 2.26 2.12 -21.60
CA PHE A 152 2.05 3.06 -20.50
C PHE A 152 1.92 4.51 -20.98
N VAL A 153 2.77 4.94 -21.92
CA VAL A 153 2.72 6.30 -22.46
C VAL A 153 1.38 6.55 -23.17
N GLN A 154 0.92 5.58 -23.97
CA GLN A 154 -0.38 5.64 -24.63
C GLN A 154 -1.53 5.65 -23.61
N TYR A 155 -1.45 4.84 -22.56
CA TYR A 155 -2.46 4.77 -21.51
C TYR A 155 -2.63 6.11 -20.78
N ILE A 156 -1.52 6.71 -20.33
CA ILE A 156 -1.54 7.99 -19.62
C ILE A 156 -1.96 9.15 -20.52
N THR A 157 -1.43 9.21 -21.75
CA THR A 157 -1.73 10.30 -22.71
C THR A 157 -3.13 10.19 -23.29
N GLY A 158 -3.62 8.96 -23.51
CA GLY A 158 -4.92 8.69 -24.09
C GLY A 158 -6.10 9.01 -23.18
N ARG A 159 -5.86 9.22 -21.88
CA ARG A 159 -6.87 9.56 -20.85
C ARG A 159 -8.07 8.60 -20.81
N LYS A 160 -7.88 7.35 -21.25
CA LYS A 160 -8.87 6.26 -21.18
C LYS A 160 -8.43 5.28 -20.11
N TYR A 161 -9.16 5.25 -19.00
CA TYR A 161 -8.77 4.50 -17.81
C TYR A 161 -9.74 3.37 -17.45
N ASP A 162 -10.64 3.02 -18.37
CA ASP A 162 -11.64 1.96 -18.17
C ASP A 162 -10.99 0.58 -18.01
N GLU A 163 -9.91 0.33 -18.75
CA GLU A 163 -9.15 -0.92 -18.71
C GLU A 163 -7.77 -0.68 -18.09
N PRO A 164 -7.25 -1.61 -17.27
CA PRO A 164 -5.89 -1.53 -16.77
C PRO A 164 -4.88 -1.90 -17.87
N VAL A 165 -3.66 -1.38 -17.74
CA VAL A 165 -2.53 -1.70 -18.63
C VAL A 165 -1.57 -2.66 -17.94
N VAL A 166 -1.18 -3.73 -18.64
CA VAL A 166 -0.18 -4.68 -18.16
C VAL A 166 1.20 -4.29 -18.69
N LEU A 167 2.17 -4.16 -17.78
CA LEU A 167 3.56 -3.94 -18.12
C LEU A 167 4.38 -5.16 -17.73
N GLU A 168 4.98 -5.78 -18.73
CA GLU A 168 5.88 -6.91 -18.55
C GLU A 168 7.33 -6.46 -18.32
N LYS A 169 8.11 -7.34 -17.70
CA LYS A 169 9.56 -7.18 -17.49
C LYS A 169 9.89 -5.85 -16.79
N MET A 170 9.25 -5.64 -15.65
CA MET A 170 9.41 -4.47 -14.80
C MET A 170 10.27 -4.78 -13.56
N GLY A 171 10.70 -3.72 -12.85
CA GLY A 171 11.58 -3.77 -11.69
C GLY A 171 13.06 -4.05 -12.03
N SER A 172 13.93 -3.98 -11.02
CA SER A 172 15.39 -4.04 -11.18
C SER A 172 15.90 -5.32 -11.87
N ASN A 173 15.19 -6.44 -11.71
CA ASN A 173 15.57 -7.74 -12.28
C ASN A 173 14.76 -8.08 -13.55
N SER A 174 13.94 -7.16 -14.07
CA SER A 174 13.09 -7.38 -15.26
C SER A 174 12.21 -8.64 -15.17
N SER A 175 11.82 -9.04 -13.96
CA SER A 175 11.13 -10.31 -13.69
C SER A 175 9.67 -10.14 -13.28
N ARG A 176 9.19 -8.89 -13.16
CA ARG A 176 7.84 -8.59 -12.67
C ARG A 176 6.89 -8.28 -13.80
N ILE A 177 5.65 -8.70 -13.61
CA ILE A 177 4.50 -8.34 -14.44
C ILE A 177 3.60 -7.49 -13.58
N LEU A 178 3.43 -6.22 -13.97
CA LEU A 178 2.70 -5.22 -13.21
C LEU A 178 1.40 -4.87 -13.93
N LEU A 179 0.32 -4.82 -13.18
CA LEU A 179 -0.97 -4.30 -13.61
C LEU A 179 -1.09 -2.86 -13.14
N LEU A 180 -1.26 -1.92 -14.05
CA LEU A 180 -1.43 -0.50 -13.74
C LEU A 180 -2.83 -0.04 -14.05
N GLN A 181 -3.44 0.68 -13.11
CA GLN A 181 -4.74 1.30 -13.29
C GLN A 181 -4.70 2.73 -12.78
N ALA A 182 -5.04 3.67 -13.65
CA ALA A 182 -5.15 5.08 -13.28
C ALA A 182 -6.60 5.41 -12.90
N PHE A 183 -6.76 6.22 -11.87
CA PHE A 183 -8.04 6.73 -11.42
C PHE A 183 -8.00 8.25 -11.42
N PRO A 184 -9.02 8.94 -11.94
CA PRO A 184 -9.13 10.38 -11.76
C PRO A 184 -9.30 10.67 -10.26
N PHE A 185 -8.49 11.60 -9.75
CA PHE A 185 -8.49 12.07 -8.36
C PHE A 185 -8.60 13.60 -8.37
N SER A 186 -9.25 14.20 -7.38
CA SER A 186 -9.54 15.64 -7.24
C SER A 186 -8.79 16.63 -8.17
N GLU A 187 -9.51 17.54 -8.83
CA GLU A 187 -8.92 18.67 -9.60
C GLU A 187 -7.90 18.24 -10.68
N ASN A 188 -8.30 17.36 -11.61
CA ASN A 188 -7.47 16.86 -12.72
C ASN A 188 -6.21 16.07 -12.33
N ARG A 189 -6.05 15.74 -11.05
CA ARG A 189 -5.01 14.82 -10.58
C ARG A 189 -5.38 13.38 -10.92
N ARG A 190 -4.40 12.50 -10.86
CA ARG A 190 -4.61 11.07 -11.11
C ARG A 190 -3.86 10.24 -10.10
N LEU A 191 -4.49 9.15 -9.70
CA LEU A 191 -3.91 8.14 -8.83
C LEU A 191 -3.65 6.90 -9.67
N VAL A 192 -2.39 6.52 -9.84
CA VAL A 192 -1.98 5.29 -10.52
C VAL A 192 -1.71 4.24 -9.47
N LEU A 193 -2.53 3.19 -9.49
CA LEU A 193 -2.35 1.98 -8.72
C LEU A 193 -1.56 0.96 -9.54
N ILE A 194 -0.60 0.29 -8.90
CA ILE A 194 0.30 -0.67 -9.52
C ILE A 194 0.26 -1.94 -8.67
N GLN A 195 -0.18 -3.05 -9.26
CA GLN A 195 -0.26 -4.33 -8.59
C GLN A 195 0.72 -5.31 -9.23
N ASP A 196 1.46 -6.05 -8.40
CA ASP A 196 2.29 -7.16 -8.89
C ASP A 196 1.37 -8.36 -9.14
N ILE A 197 1.24 -8.74 -10.40
CA ILE A 197 0.45 -9.91 -10.85
C ILE A 197 1.37 -11.02 -11.38
N THR A 198 2.66 -11.00 -11.04
CA THR A 198 3.65 -11.94 -11.57
C THR A 198 3.25 -13.39 -11.31
N ASP A 199 2.87 -13.73 -10.09
CA ASP A 199 2.54 -15.11 -9.74
C ASP A 199 1.23 -15.57 -10.37
N LEU A 200 0.23 -14.68 -10.42
CA LEU A 200 -1.03 -14.92 -11.12
C LEU A 200 -0.78 -15.16 -12.61
N SER A 201 -0.01 -14.30 -13.25
CA SER A 201 0.31 -14.42 -14.68
C SER A 201 1.14 -15.65 -14.98
N LYS A 202 2.07 -16.06 -14.10
CA LYS A 202 2.82 -17.32 -14.22
C LYS A 202 1.92 -18.54 -14.10
N ALA A 203 1.00 -18.55 -13.14
CA ALA A 203 0.03 -19.62 -12.97
C ALA A 203 -0.89 -19.73 -14.21
N GLU A 204 -1.34 -18.59 -14.74
CA GLU A 204 -2.12 -18.57 -15.98
C GLU A 204 -1.33 -19.09 -17.18
N ALA A 205 -0.07 -18.67 -17.33
CA ALA A 205 0.81 -19.14 -18.40
C ALA A 205 1.03 -20.65 -18.30
N MET A 206 1.38 -21.16 -17.11
CA MET A 206 1.54 -22.59 -16.84
C MET A 206 0.26 -23.37 -17.18
N ARG A 207 -0.92 -22.85 -16.80
CA ARG A 207 -2.20 -23.47 -17.14
C ARG A 207 -2.43 -23.53 -18.65
N ARG A 208 -2.12 -22.46 -19.39
CA ARG A 208 -2.25 -22.40 -20.85
C ARG A 208 -1.30 -23.40 -21.52
N ASP A 209 -0.04 -23.42 -21.09
CA ASP A 209 0.98 -24.32 -21.60
C ASP A 209 0.63 -25.79 -21.33
N PHE A 210 0.10 -26.07 -20.13
CA PHE A 210 -0.41 -27.39 -19.78
C PHE A 210 -1.55 -27.85 -20.70
N VAL A 211 -2.56 -27.01 -20.90
CA VAL A 211 -3.69 -27.33 -21.80
C VAL A 211 -3.20 -27.55 -23.24
N ALA A 212 -2.26 -26.74 -23.71
CA ALA A 212 -1.65 -26.91 -25.02
C ALA A 212 -0.93 -28.26 -25.13
N ASN A 213 -0.08 -28.58 -24.14
CA ASN A 213 0.68 -29.83 -24.11
C ASN A 213 -0.23 -31.06 -24.09
N VAL A 214 -1.25 -31.07 -23.22
CA VAL A 214 -2.24 -32.15 -23.17
C VAL A 214 -2.95 -32.32 -24.50
N SER A 215 -3.35 -31.21 -25.13
CA SER A 215 -4.03 -31.24 -26.43
C SER A 215 -3.13 -31.83 -27.53
N HIS A 216 -1.83 -31.52 -27.50
CA HIS A 216 -0.84 -32.07 -28.43
C HIS A 216 -0.60 -33.56 -28.20
N GLU A 217 -0.40 -33.98 -26.94
CA GLU A 217 -0.20 -35.37 -26.55
C GLU A 217 -1.42 -36.26 -26.79
N MET A 218 -2.63 -35.67 -26.81
CA MET A 218 -3.87 -36.38 -27.16
C MET A 218 -4.08 -36.49 -28.68
N ARG A 219 -3.70 -35.47 -29.45
CA ARG A 219 -3.94 -35.42 -30.91
C ARG A 219 -3.13 -36.48 -31.66
N THR A 220 -1.87 -36.69 -31.27
CA THR A 220 -0.96 -37.64 -31.92
C THR A 220 -1.48 -39.09 -31.87
N PRO A 221 -1.76 -39.71 -30.70
CA PRO A 221 -2.28 -41.07 -30.63
C PRO A 221 -3.66 -41.20 -31.28
N LEU A 222 -4.51 -40.18 -31.19
CA LEU A 222 -5.82 -40.17 -31.86
C LEU A 222 -5.67 -40.24 -33.39
N THR A 223 -4.73 -39.48 -33.95
CA THR A 223 -4.46 -39.49 -35.40
C THR A 223 -3.94 -40.85 -35.84
N VAL A 224 -3.04 -41.46 -35.08
CA VAL A 224 -2.53 -42.82 -35.35
C VAL A 224 -3.65 -43.87 -35.28
N MET A 225 -4.52 -43.81 -34.26
CA MET A 225 -5.67 -44.71 -34.17
C MET A 225 -6.63 -44.56 -35.35
N MET A 226 -6.92 -43.33 -35.77
CA MET A 226 -7.76 -43.09 -36.95
C MET A 226 -7.13 -43.66 -38.22
N GLY A 227 -5.81 -43.52 -38.41
CA GLY A 227 -5.11 -44.10 -39.57
C GLY A 227 -5.16 -45.63 -39.59
N PHE A 228 -4.99 -46.28 -38.44
CA PHE A 228 -5.14 -47.74 -38.35
C PHE A 228 -6.58 -48.19 -38.61
N LEU A 229 -7.57 -47.47 -38.06
CA LEU A 229 -8.99 -47.76 -38.31
C LEU A 229 -9.34 -47.63 -39.80
N GLU A 230 -8.89 -46.56 -40.45
CA GLU A 230 -9.10 -46.32 -41.88
C GLU A 230 -8.46 -47.43 -42.74
N THR A 231 -7.23 -47.84 -42.39
CA THR A 231 -6.52 -48.94 -43.05
C THR A 231 -7.31 -50.25 -42.95
N VAL A 232 -7.80 -50.58 -41.74
CA VAL A 232 -8.57 -51.81 -41.48
C VAL A 232 -9.95 -51.79 -42.14
N GLN A 233 -10.56 -50.61 -42.34
CA GLN A 233 -11.84 -50.47 -43.03
C GLN A 233 -11.72 -50.50 -44.55
N THR A 234 -10.63 -49.98 -45.10
CA THR A 234 -10.47 -49.75 -46.55
C THR A 234 -9.80 -50.92 -47.27
N LEU A 235 -8.85 -51.60 -46.62
CA LEU A 235 -8.08 -52.69 -47.21
C LEU A 235 -8.62 -54.05 -46.74
N ASP A 236 -8.67 -55.02 -47.66
CA ASP A 236 -8.95 -56.41 -47.33
C ASP A 236 -7.67 -57.08 -46.81
N LEU A 237 -7.50 -57.03 -45.48
CA LEU A 237 -6.30 -57.51 -44.78
C LEU A 237 -6.49 -58.95 -44.28
N PRO A 238 -5.43 -59.78 -44.32
CA PRO A 238 -5.42 -61.07 -43.63
C PRO A 238 -5.75 -60.90 -42.13
N ALA A 239 -6.41 -61.90 -41.55
CA ALA A 239 -6.86 -61.87 -40.16
C ALA A 239 -5.75 -61.54 -39.15
N GLU A 240 -4.53 -62.02 -39.41
CA GLU A 240 -3.35 -61.78 -38.57
C GLU A 240 -2.90 -60.31 -38.58
N GLN A 241 -2.88 -59.65 -39.75
CA GLN A 241 -2.52 -58.23 -39.86
C GLN A 241 -3.61 -57.33 -39.25
N LYS A 242 -4.88 -57.69 -39.44
CA LYS A 242 -6.01 -57.00 -38.80
C LYS A 242 -5.92 -57.08 -37.27
N ALA A 243 -5.54 -58.23 -36.72
CA ALA A 243 -5.31 -58.39 -35.28
C ALA A 243 -4.17 -57.48 -34.77
N GLN A 244 -3.05 -57.39 -35.50
CA GLN A 244 -1.94 -56.49 -35.14
C GLN A 244 -2.36 -55.01 -35.13
N TYR A 245 -3.12 -54.54 -36.12
CA TYR A 245 -3.62 -53.17 -36.12
C TYR A 245 -4.57 -52.88 -34.95
N LEU A 246 -5.48 -53.80 -34.63
CA LEU A 246 -6.37 -53.68 -33.49
C LEU A 246 -5.61 -53.66 -32.14
N GLU A 247 -4.54 -54.45 -32.02
CA GLU A 247 -3.65 -54.44 -30.86
C GLU A 247 -2.92 -53.10 -30.72
N MET A 248 -2.33 -52.58 -31.81
CA MET A 248 -1.69 -51.27 -31.81
C MET A 248 -2.66 -50.14 -31.44
N MET A 249 -3.91 -50.20 -31.92
CA MET A 249 -4.96 -49.26 -31.53
C MET A 249 -5.31 -49.37 -30.04
N MET A 250 -5.45 -50.59 -29.53
CA MET A 250 -5.73 -50.83 -28.11
C MET A 250 -4.62 -50.26 -27.22
N ASP A 251 -3.36 -50.38 -27.64
CA ASP A 251 -2.22 -49.82 -26.92
C ASP A 251 -2.22 -48.29 -26.92
N GLN A 252 -2.57 -47.64 -28.04
CA GLN A 252 -2.74 -46.18 -28.06
C GLN A 252 -3.92 -45.73 -27.19
N GLY A 253 -5.03 -46.47 -27.19
CA GLY A 253 -6.17 -46.21 -26.32
C GLY A 253 -5.82 -46.32 -24.83
N LYS A 254 -5.04 -47.34 -24.43
CA LYS A 254 -4.52 -47.48 -23.06
C LYS A 254 -3.61 -46.32 -22.67
N ARG A 255 -2.73 -45.88 -23.57
CA ARG A 255 -1.86 -44.71 -23.32
C ARG A 255 -2.67 -43.44 -23.07
N MET A 256 -3.67 -43.17 -23.91
CA MET A 256 -4.56 -42.01 -23.72
C MET A 256 -5.33 -42.10 -22.39
N LYS A 257 -5.83 -43.30 -22.05
CA LYS A 257 -6.51 -43.53 -20.77
C LYS A 257 -5.61 -43.16 -19.59
N ASN A 258 -4.38 -43.69 -19.56
CA ASN A 258 -3.43 -43.41 -18.48
C ASN A 258 -3.13 -41.91 -18.40
N LEU A 259 -2.93 -41.23 -19.54
CA LEU A 259 -2.68 -39.80 -19.56
C LEU A 259 -3.88 -39.01 -18.99
N VAL A 260 -5.11 -39.38 -19.31
CA VAL A 260 -6.31 -38.75 -18.70
C VAL A 260 -6.38 -39.02 -17.20
N GLU A 261 -6.09 -40.25 -16.74
CA GLU A 261 -6.07 -40.58 -15.31
C GLU A 261 -5.02 -39.76 -14.54
N ASP A 262 -3.83 -39.58 -15.12
CA ASP A 262 -2.77 -38.75 -14.55
C ASP A 262 -3.21 -37.28 -14.44
N LEU A 263 -3.89 -36.75 -15.47
CA LEU A 263 -4.41 -35.38 -15.45
C LEU A 263 -5.50 -35.17 -14.39
N LEU A 264 -6.42 -36.11 -14.24
CA LEU A 264 -7.46 -36.06 -13.20
C LEU A 264 -6.83 -36.14 -11.81
N THR A 265 -5.79 -36.94 -11.64
CA THR A 265 -5.04 -37.03 -10.39
C THR A 265 -4.37 -35.71 -10.06
N LEU A 266 -3.71 -35.09 -11.03
CA LEU A 266 -3.03 -33.80 -10.85
C LEU A 266 -4.02 -32.66 -10.55
N ALA A 267 -5.15 -32.60 -11.26
CA ALA A 267 -6.21 -31.63 -11.00
C ALA A 267 -6.82 -31.77 -9.59
N ASN A 268 -7.00 -33.01 -9.11
CA ASN A 268 -7.46 -33.27 -7.75
C ASN A 268 -6.44 -32.85 -6.68
N LEU A 269 -5.14 -32.97 -6.98
CA LEU A 269 -4.07 -32.49 -6.09
C LEU A 269 -4.01 -30.96 -6.03
N GLU A 270 -4.20 -30.26 -7.15
CA GLU A 270 -4.26 -28.79 -7.18
C GLU A 270 -5.50 -28.23 -6.47
N ALA A 271 -6.66 -28.88 -6.64
CA ALA A 271 -7.92 -28.46 -6.00
C ALA A 271 -7.91 -28.67 -4.48
N ASN A 272 -7.20 -29.68 -3.98
CA ASN A 272 -7.07 -29.96 -2.56
C ASN A 272 -5.84 -29.25 -1.97
N SER A 273 -6.01 -27.99 -1.58
CA SER A 273 -4.96 -27.18 -0.96
C SER A 273 -4.59 -27.60 0.48
N GLN A 274 -5.21 -28.66 1.02
CA GLN A 274 -4.90 -29.14 2.37
C GLN A 274 -3.60 -29.96 2.34
N PRO A 275 -2.62 -29.65 3.20
CA PRO A 275 -1.42 -30.48 3.32
C PRO A 275 -1.84 -31.92 3.63
N ALA A 276 -1.29 -32.88 2.89
CA ALA A 276 -1.48 -34.29 3.22
C ALA A 276 -1.04 -34.54 4.67
N PRO A 277 -1.76 -35.37 5.45
CA PRO A 277 -1.38 -35.67 6.82
C PRO A 277 0.03 -36.27 6.84
N LEU A 278 0.92 -35.66 7.64
CA LEU A 278 2.29 -36.12 7.88
C LEU A 278 2.25 -37.39 8.74
N ASN A 279 2.07 -38.53 8.10
CA ASN A 279 2.15 -39.85 8.73
C ASN A 279 3.55 -40.42 8.49
N SER A 280 4.13 -41.08 9.49
CA SER A 280 5.43 -41.74 9.32
C SER A 280 5.31 -42.91 8.35
N ILE A 281 6.16 -42.94 7.32
CA ILE A 281 6.17 -43.94 6.25
C ILE A 281 7.38 -44.87 6.45
N SER A 282 7.13 -46.18 6.53
CA SER A 282 8.20 -47.17 6.58
C SER A 282 8.90 -47.31 5.23
N MET A 283 10.10 -46.72 5.12
CA MET A 283 10.88 -46.74 3.88
C MET A 283 11.35 -48.15 3.49
N SER A 284 11.62 -49.01 4.48
CA SER A 284 11.97 -50.42 4.24
C SER A 284 10.80 -51.22 3.63
N TYR A 285 9.58 -50.98 4.12
CA TYR A 285 8.37 -51.61 3.58
C TYR A 285 8.07 -51.10 2.16
N LEU A 286 8.08 -49.78 1.96
CA LEU A 286 7.84 -49.16 0.66
C LEU A 286 8.85 -49.66 -0.40
N MET A 287 10.13 -49.72 -0.03
CA MET A 287 11.18 -50.21 -0.94
C MET A 287 10.98 -51.68 -1.29
N SER A 288 10.51 -52.51 -0.36
CA SER A 288 10.21 -53.92 -0.62
C SER A 288 9.05 -54.08 -1.58
N LEU A 289 8.02 -53.23 -1.46
CA LEU A 289 6.87 -53.20 -2.35
C LEU A 289 7.29 -52.81 -3.79
N ILE A 290 8.03 -51.70 -3.92
CA ILE A 290 8.57 -51.23 -5.21
C ILE A 290 9.47 -52.30 -5.85
N LYS A 291 10.31 -52.97 -5.06
CA LYS A 291 11.16 -54.06 -5.54
C LYS A 291 10.33 -55.20 -6.15
N ASN A 292 9.25 -55.60 -5.49
CA ASN A 292 8.38 -56.67 -5.98
C ASN A 292 7.70 -56.27 -7.30
N ASP A 293 7.13 -55.07 -7.36
CA ASP A 293 6.48 -54.54 -8.56
C ASP A 293 7.47 -54.42 -9.73
N ALA A 294 8.69 -53.95 -9.45
CA ALA A 294 9.74 -53.82 -10.46
C ALA A 294 10.18 -55.18 -11.02
N TYR A 295 10.28 -56.23 -10.20
CA TYR A 295 10.55 -57.58 -10.71
C TYR A 295 9.38 -58.16 -11.52
N ALA A 296 8.14 -57.92 -11.08
CA ALA A 296 6.94 -58.35 -11.80
C ALA A 296 6.87 -57.70 -13.20
N LEU A 297 7.16 -56.40 -13.29
CA LEU A 297 7.20 -55.66 -14.56
C LEU A 297 8.40 -56.03 -15.44
N SER A 298 9.56 -56.29 -14.82
CA SER A 298 10.78 -56.66 -15.53
C SER A 298 10.67 -58.02 -16.24
N GLN A 299 9.82 -58.93 -15.74
CA GLN A 299 9.66 -60.29 -16.29
C GLN A 299 11.01 -61.01 -16.49
N GLY A 300 11.96 -60.78 -15.58
CA GLY A 300 13.31 -61.36 -15.63
C GLY A 300 14.26 -60.75 -16.67
N LYS A 301 13.88 -59.68 -17.37
CA LYS A 301 14.72 -59.04 -18.41
C LYS A 301 15.83 -58.16 -17.85
N HIS A 302 15.67 -57.67 -16.61
CA HIS A 302 16.62 -56.73 -15.99
C HIS A 302 17.08 -57.21 -14.61
N ALA A 303 18.38 -57.08 -14.34
CA ALA A 303 18.95 -57.25 -13.01
C ALA A 303 18.81 -55.94 -12.22
N LEU A 304 17.91 -55.93 -11.24
CA LEU A 304 17.63 -54.76 -10.41
C LEU A 304 18.41 -54.87 -9.09
N ASN A 305 19.12 -53.80 -8.71
CA ASN A 305 19.82 -53.70 -7.43
C ASN A 305 19.30 -52.49 -6.66
N MET A 306 18.81 -52.69 -5.42
CA MET A 306 18.25 -51.63 -4.58
C MET A 306 18.97 -51.64 -3.23
N ASN A 307 19.64 -50.53 -2.91
CA ASN A 307 20.34 -50.33 -1.64
C ASN A 307 19.64 -49.21 -0.84
N LEU A 308 19.30 -49.50 0.41
CA LEU A 308 18.87 -48.51 1.39
C LEU A 308 20.07 -48.17 2.29
N ASN A 309 20.55 -46.94 2.21
CA ASN A 309 21.69 -46.48 3.02
C ASN A 309 21.28 -46.14 4.48
N THR A 310 19.99 -46.01 4.76
CA THR A 310 19.44 -45.62 6.08
C THR A 310 18.16 -46.37 6.38
N SER A 311 17.94 -46.75 7.64
CA SER A 311 16.73 -47.39 8.16
C SER A 311 15.68 -46.40 8.67
N CYS A 312 15.88 -45.10 8.45
CA CYS A 312 14.96 -44.06 8.90
C CYS A 312 13.66 -44.07 8.10
N ASN A 313 12.55 -43.86 8.81
CA ASN A 313 11.25 -43.59 8.20
C ASN A 313 11.16 -42.11 7.82
N LEU A 314 10.37 -41.83 6.78
CA LEU A 314 10.00 -40.48 6.35
C LEU A 314 8.76 -40.00 7.12
#